data_AF-A0A645HC68-F1
#
_entry.id   AF-A0A645HC68-F1
#
_cell.length_a   1.000
_cell.length_b   1.000
_cell.length_c   1.000
_cell.angle_alpha   90.00
_cell.angle_beta   90.00
_cell.angle_gamma   90.00
#
_symmetry.space_group_name_H-M   'P 1'
#
loop_
_entity.id
_entity.type
_entity.pdbx_description
1 polymer ?
#
loop_
_entity_poly.entity_id
_entity_poly.type
_entity_poly.pdbx_seq_one_letter_code
_entity_poly.pdbx_strand_id
1 'polypeptide(L)'
;MDIPIVCTIVTEYMDIQERLDAGVDILNVSGGKDTAYIVSRIREKYPDVPIIATGGPTDETILAAINAGANAISWTPPSNGELFRRKMDKYRDKEREKFMQEHQGMTIEEVEDLEEHRD
;
A
#
# COMPACT_ATOMS: atom_id res chain seq x y z
N MET A 1 28.36 11.96 19.01
CA MET A 1 26.98 11.92 18.50
C MET A 1 27.04 10.89 17.39
N ASP A 2 26.43 9.73 17.60
CA ASP A 2 26.48 8.63 16.63
C ASP A 2 25.25 8.74 15.74
N ILE A 3 25.47 8.91 14.43
CA ILE A 3 24.41 9.13 13.45
C ILE A 3 24.27 7.84 12.65
N PRO A 4 23.10 7.19 12.64
CA PRO A 4 22.93 5.92 11.94
C PRO A 4 23.04 6.11 10.42
N ILE A 5 23.75 5.20 9.76
CA ILE A 5 23.94 5.17 8.31
C ILE A 5 22.93 4.19 7.70
N VAL A 6 22.10 4.69 6.80
CA VAL A 6 21.11 3.89 6.06
C VAL A 6 21.63 3.63 4.65
N CYS A 7 21.73 2.36 4.25
CA CYS A 7 22.09 1.97 2.89
C CYS A 7 20.89 1.41 2.14
N THR A 8 20.69 1.82 0.89
CA THR A 8 19.61 1.27 0.05
C THR A 8 20.06 -0.01 -0.66
N ILE A 9 19.27 -1.06 -0.54
CA ILE A 9 19.44 -2.35 -1.20
C ILE A 9 18.30 -2.54 -2.21
N VAL A 10 18.65 -2.75 -3.48
CA VAL A 10 17.67 -2.89 -4.58
C VAL A 10 17.61 -4.30 -5.16
N THR A 11 18.58 -5.17 -4.82
CA THR A 11 18.66 -6.57 -5.26
C THR A 11 19.44 -7.40 -4.25
N GLU A 12 19.13 -8.69 -4.20
CA GLU A 12 19.82 -9.75 -3.45
C GLU A 12 21.28 -9.98 -3.88
N TYR A 13 21.69 -9.48 -5.05
CA TYR A 13 23.06 -9.62 -5.56
C TYR A 13 24.04 -8.59 -4.99
N MET A 14 23.55 -7.60 -4.22
CA MET A 14 24.43 -6.63 -3.56
C MET A 14 25.18 -7.27 -2.40
N ASP A 15 26.45 -6.91 -2.24
CA ASP A 15 27.26 -7.38 -1.11
C ASP A 15 26.82 -6.68 0.19
N ILE A 16 26.00 -7.36 0.96
CA ILE A 16 25.49 -6.84 2.23
C ILE A 16 26.59 -6.84 3.29
N GLN A 17 27.48 -7.84 3.30
CA GLN A 17 28.54 -7.93 4.30
C GLN A 17 29.50 -6.74 4.18
N GLU A 18 29.94 -6.43 2.96
CA GLU A 18 30.83 -5.29 2.70
C GLU A 18 30.24 -3.97 3.20
N ARG A 19 28.91 -3.79 3.05
CA ARG A 19 28.21 -2.59 3.53
C ARG A 19 28.16 -2.51 5.04
N LEU A 20 27.86 -3.63 5.71
CA LEU A 20 27.86 -3.70 7.18
C LEU A 20 29.26 -3.46 7.74
N ASP A 21 30.29 -4.05 7.14
CA ASP A 21 31.70 -3.86 7.52
C ASP A 21 32.14 -2.40 7.32
N ALA A 22 31.57 -1.70 6.33
CA ALA A 22 31.79 -0.28 6.10
C ALA A 22 31.04 0.65 7.08
N GLY A 23 30.28 0.10 8.04
CA GLY A 23 29.59 0.85 9.08
C GLY A 23 28.14 1.21 8.77
N VAL A 24 27.47 0.49 7.88
CA VAL A 24 26.02 0.64 7.67
C VAL A 24 25.25 0.04 8.84
N ASP A 25 24.33 0.82 9.42
CA ASP A 25 23.52 0.40 10.57
C ASP A 25 22.16 -0.17 10.15
N ILE A 26 21.58 0.32 9.05
CA ILE A 26 20.21 0.00 8.62
C ILE A 26 20.18 -0.27 7.11
N LEU A 27 19.48 -1.32 6.72
CA LEU A 27 19.23 -1.64 5.32
C LEU A 27 17.84 -1.16 4.89
N ASN A 28 17.79 -0.24 3.93
CA ASN A 28 16.56 0.19 3.26
C ASN A 28 16.35 -0.63 1.99
N VAL A 29 15.42 -1.59 1.99
CA VAL A 29 15.14 -2.45 0.84
C VAL A 29 14.09 -1.80 -0.06
N SER A 30 14.47 -1.55 -1.32
CA SER A 30 13.64 -0.91 -2.35
C SER A 30 13.66 -1.73 -3.64
N GLY A 31 13.21 -2.98 -3.57
CA GLY A 31 13.22 -3.95 -4.68
C GLY A 31 11.96 -4.00 -5.52
N GLY A 32 11.05 -3.04 -5.37
CA GLY A 32 9.74 -3.06 -6.05
C GLY A 32 8.95 -4.31 -5.70
N LYS A 33 8.52 -5.08 -6.72
CA LYS A 33 7.78 -6.34 -6.53
C LYS A 33 8.58 -7.41 -5.76
N ASP A 34 9.91 -7.34 -5.82
CA ASP A 34 10.81 -8.32 -5.22
C ASP A 34 11.23 -7.92 -3.80
N THR A 35 10.69 -6.81 -3.25
CA THR A 35 11.04 -6.30 -1.91
C THR A 35 10.91 -7.38 -0.83
N ALA A 36 9.77 -8.06 -0.76
CA ALA A 36 9.56 -9.10 0.26
C ALA A 36 10.55 -10.26 0.10
N TYR A 37 10.89 -10.64 -1.13
CA TYR A 37 11.89 -11.67 -1.40
C TYR A 37 13.28 -11.24 -0.94
N ILE A 38 13.72 -10.02 -1.26
CA ILE A 38 15.03 -9.51 -0.83
C ILE A 38 15.11 -9.45 0.70
N VAL A 39 14.05 -8.97 1.36
CA VAL A 39 13.98 -8.92 2.83
C VAL A 39 14.15 -10.32 3.44
N SER A 40 13.49 -11.35 2.92
CA SER A 40 13.63 -12.71 3.45
C SER A 40 15.05 -13.25 3.26
N ARG A 41 15.67 -13.01 2.10
CA ARG A 41 17.07 -13.39 1.83
C ARG A 41 18.06 -12.70 2.77
N ILE A 42 17.84 -11.42 3.09
CA ILE A 42 18.65 -10.70 4.08
C ILE A 42 18.44 -11.32 5.46
N ARG A 43 17.18 -11.52 5.88
CA ARG A 43 16.86 -12.02 7.22
C ARG A 43 17.39 -13.43 7.48
N GLU A 44 17.47 -14.29 6.47
CA GLU A 44 18.11 -15.62 6.55
C GLU A 44 19.59 -15.55 6.95
N LYS A 45 20.33 -14.53 6.47
CA LYS A 45 21.78 -14.40 6.69
C LYS A 45 22.15 -13.42 7.82
N TYR A 46 21.32 -12.41 8.03
CA TYR A 46 21.54 -11.29 8.94
C TYR A 46 20.31 -11.13 9.85
N PRO A 47 20.10 -12.07 10.79
CA PRO A 47 18.85 -12.18 11.54
C PRO A 47 18.52 -10.94 12.38
N ASP A 48 19.55 -10.19 12.80
CA ASP A 48 19.39 -9.05 13.72
C ASP A 48 19.54 -7.68 13.04
N VAL A 49 19.89 -7.64 11.73
CA VAL A 49 20.10 -6.35 11.06
C VAL A 49 18.77 -5.58 10.95
N PRO A 50 18.72 -4.28 11.29
CA PRO A 50 17.52 -3.48 11.09
C PRO A 50 17.20 -3.32 9.60
N ILE A 51 15.96 -3.60 9.22
CA ILE A 51 15.46 -3.49 7.84
C ILE A 51 14.27 -2.53 7.78
N ILE A 52 14.40 -1.50 6.96
CA ILE A 52 13.28 -0.70 6.44
C ILE A 52 12.95 -1.27 5.05
N ALA A 53 11.69 -1.54 4.75
CA ALA A 53 11.29 -2.03 3.44
C ALA A 53 10.21 -1.15 2.81
N THR A 54 10.26 -0.96 1.49
CA THR A 54 9.18 -0.27 0.78
C THR A 54 7.92 -1.12 0.78
N GLY A 55 6.86 -0.61 1.40
CA GLY A 55 5.51 -1.15 1.26
C GLY A 55 4.94 -0.72 -0.08
N GLY A 56 4.57 -1.69 -0.91
CA GLY A 56 3.88 -1.41 -2.18
C GLY A 56 2.52 -0.74 -1.96
N PRO A 57 1.75 -0.49 -3.04
CA PRO A 57 0.53 0.30 -2.96
C PRO A 57 -0.65 -0.43 -2.30
N THR A 58 -0.49 -1.71 -1.94
CA THR A 58 -1.58 -2.53 -1.40
C THR A 58 -1.22 -3.13 -0.04
N ASP A 59 -2.25 -3.40 0.76
CA ASP A 59 -2.10 -4.02 2.07
C ASP A 59 -1.39 -5.38 1.97
N GLU A 60 -1.66 -6.16 0.91
CA GLU A 60 -0.99 -7.46 0.68
C GLU A 60 0.52 -7.28 0.50
N THR A 61 0.94 -6.27 -0.26
CA THR A 61 2.37 -6.01 -0.47
C THR A 61 3.08 -5.52 0.80
N ILE A 62 2.38 -4.72 1.61
CA ILE A 62 2.87 -4.27 2.91
C ILE A 62 3.03 -5.45 3.87
N LEU A 63 1.98 -6.28 4.00
CA LEU A 63 1.98 -7.47 4.84
C LEU A 63 3.03 -8.48 4.40
N ALA A 64 3.26 -8.65 3.10
CA ALA A 64 4.32 -9.52 2.58
C ALA A 64 5.70 -9.06 3.05
N ALA A 65 6.00 -7.75 3.02
CA ALA A 65 7.27 -7.22 3.51
C ALA A 65 7.43 -7.38 5.04
N ILE A 66 6.36 -7.16 5.82
CA ILE A 66 6.36 -7.39 7.28
C ILE A 66 6.64 -8.86 7.58
N ASN A 67 5.91 -9.78 6.94
CA ASN A 67 6.04 -11.22 7.15
C ASN A 67 7.41 -11.76 6.68
N ALA A 68 8.04 -11.14 5.68
CA ALA A 68 9.40 -11.45 5.27
C ALA A 68 10.45 -11.05 6.33
N GLY A 69 10.09 -10.20 7.29
CA GLY A 69 10.94 -9.78 8.40
C GLY A 69 11.40 -8.34 8.34
N ALA A 70 10.70 -7.44 7.66
CA ALA A 70 10.98 -6.00 7.75
C ALA A 70 10.63 -5.46 9.16
N ASN A 71 11.48 -4.62 9.74
CA ASN A 71 11.23 -3.98 11.04
C ASN A 71 10.35 -2.74 10.90
N ALA A 72 10.45 -2.05 9.75
CA ALA A 72 9.67 -0.87 9.44
C ALA A 72 9.27 -0.86 7.95
N ILE A 73 8.15 -0.22 7.66
CA ILE A 73 7.63 -0.07 6.30
C ILE A 73 7.67 1.41 5.90
N SER A 74 8.29 1.69 4.76
CA SER A 74 8.17 2.98 4.08
C SER A 74 7.06 2.88 3.04
N TRP A 75 5.99 3.63 3.21
CA TRP A 75 4.83 3.63 2.32
C TRP A 75 4.53 5.05 1.84
N THR A 76 3.99 5.16 0.63
CA THR A 76 3.53 6.45 0.10
C THR A 76 2.02 6.57 0.37
N PRO A 77 1.56 7.58 1.12
CA PRO A 77 0.15 7.78 1.35
C PRO A 77 -0.60 8.14 0.06
N PRO A 78 -1.93 7.84 0.00
CA PRO A 78 -2.74 8.27 -1.13
C PRO A 78 -2.69 9.79 -1.27
N SER A 79 -2.68 10.24 -2.52
CA SER A 79 -2.73 11.66 -2.86
C SER A 79 -4.06 12.29 -2.44
N ASN A 80 -4.06 13.62 -2.29
CA ASN A 80 -5.29 14.37 -2.06
C ASN A 80 -6.35 14.07 -3.14
N GLY A 81 -5.95 13.94 -4.41
CA GLY A 81 -6.86 13.61 -5.51
C GLY A 81 -7.56 12.26 -5.32
N GLU A 82 -6.82 11.23 -4.91
CA GLU A 82 -7.39 9.92 -4.60
C GLU A 82 -8.34 9.96 -3.40
N LEU A 83 -7.95 10.69 -2.34
CA LEU A 83 -8.80 10.88 -1.16
C LEU A 83 -10.10 11.61 -1.52
N PHE A 84 -10.04 12.67 -2.32
CA PHE A 84 -11.22 13.41 -2.78
C PHE A 84 -12.10 12.56 -3.70
N ARG A 85 -11.51 11.80 -4.62
CA ARG A 85 -12.26 10.87 -5.48
C ARG A 85 -13.05 9.86 -4.65
N ARG A 86 -12.39 9.18 -3.68
CA ARG A 86 -13.02 8.24 -2.76
C ARG A 86 -14.16 8.89 -1.96
N LYS A 87 -13.99 10.15 -1.54
CA LYS A 87 -15.04 10.89 -0.83
C LYS A 87 -16.24 11.18 -1.74
N MET A 88 -16.00 11.57 -2.99
CA MET A 88 -17.06 11.87 -3.96
C MET A 88 -17.81 10.63 -4.43
N ASP A 89 -17.12 9.49 -4.57
CA ASP A 89 -17.76 8.19 -4.82
C ASP A 89 -18.78 7.90 -3.71
N LYS A 90 -18.38 8.01 -2.44
CA LYS A 90 -19.28 7.83 -1.29
C LYS A 90 -20.47 8.81 -1.26
N TYR A 91 -20.29 10.05 -1.72
CA TYR A 91 -21.42 11.00 -1.83
C TYR A 91 -22.41 10.57 -2.90
N ARG A 92 -21.93 10.18 -4.09
CA ARG A 92 -22.80 9.69 -5.17
C ARG A 92 -23.55 8.43 -4.76
N ASP A 93 -22.89 7.50 -4.08
CA ASP A 93 -23.52 6.26 -3.61
C ASP A 93 -24.63 6.57 -2.60
N LYS A 94 -24.39 7.50 -1.66
CA LYS A 94 -25.41 7.94 -0.71
C LYS A 94 -26.63 8.58 -1.36
N GLU A 95 -26.42 9.46 -2.35
CA GLU A 95 -27.55 10.07 -3.07
C GLU A 95 -28.34 9.02 -3.86
N ARG A 96 -27.66 8.05 -4.48
CA ARG A 96 -28.31 6.92 -5.16
C ARG A 96 -29.13 6.06 -4.20
N GLU A 97 -28.54 5.69 -3.06
CA GLU A 97 -29.22 4.91 -2.01
C GLU A 97 -30.44 5.66 -1.48
N LYS A 98 -30.32 6.97 -1.23
CA LYS A 98 -31.42 7.81 -0.79
C LYS A 98 -32.55 7.86 -1.82
N PHE A 99 -32.22 8.07 -3.09
CA PHE A 99 -33.20 8.06 -4.18
C PHE A 99 -33.97 6.74 -4.20
N MET A 100 -33.24 5.61 -4.19
CA MET A 100 -33.86 4.29 -4.18
C MET A 100 -34.76 4.08 -2.95
N GLN A 101 -34.33 4.51 -1.76
CA GLN A 101 -35.17 4.42 -0.56
C GLN A 101 -36.48 5.19 -0.68
N GLU A 102 -36.44 6.40 -1.26
CA GLU A 102 -37.62 7.25 -1.48
C GLU A 102 -38.54 6.66 -2.56
N HIS A 103 -38.01 5.86 -3.49
CA HIS A 103 -38.74 5.29 -4.63
C HIS A 103 -38.89 3.76 -4.53
N GLN A 104 -39.11 3.24 -3.33
CA GLN A 104 -39.42 1.81 -3.09
C GLN A 104 -38.37 0.81 -3.63
N GLY A 105 -37.12 1.24 -3.71
CA GLY A 105 -35.99 0.47 -4.22
C GLY A 105 -35.75 0.64 -5.72
N MET A 106 -36.57 1.41 -6.43
CA MET A 106 -36.44 1.61 -7.87
C MET A 106 -35.27 2.54 -8.20
N THR A 107 -34.58 2.20 -9.28
CA THR A 107 -33.59 3.05 -9.95
C THR A 107 -34.29 4.23 -10.63
N ILE A 108 -33.50 5.24 -11.00
CA ILE A 108 -34.04 6.41 -11.70
C ILE A 108 -34.66 6.03 -13.05
N GLU A 109 -34.03 5.09 -13.76
CA GLU A 109 -34.48 4.55 -15.04
C GLU A 109 -35.84 3.86 -14.90
N GLU A 110 -36.02 3.01 -13.88
CA GLU A 110 -37.30 2.32 -13.61
C GLU A 110 -38.43 3.29 -13.22
N VAL A 111 -38.11 4.37 -12.50
CA VAL A 111 -39.09 5.40 -12.14
C VAL A 111 -39.54 6.17 -13.39
N GLU A 112 -38.60 6.58 -14.24
CA GLU A 112 -38.88 7.29 -15.49
C GLU A 112 -39.73 6.43 -16.44
N ASP A 113 -39.40 5.15 -16.60
CA ASP A 113 -40.17 4.21 -17.43
C ASP A 113 -41.63 4.07 -16.94
N LEU A 114 -41.84 3.96 -15.62
CA LEU A 114 -43.19 3.86 -15.03
C LEU A 114 -44.00 5.15 -15.20
N GLU A 115 -43.35 6.31 -15.16
CA GLU A 115 -44.00 7.59 -15.40
C GLU A 115 -44.39 7.77 -16.87
N GLU A 116 -43.57 7.32 -17.81
CA GLU A 116 -43.86 7.37 -19.25
C GLU A 116 -45.00 6.44 -19.67
N HIS A 117 -45.24 5.35 -18.93
CA HIS A 117 -46.25 4.33 -19.25
C HIS A 117 -47.52 4.45 -18.38
N ARG A 118 -47.69 5.58 -17.68
CA ARG A 118 -48.82 5.88 -16.78
C ARG A 118 -50.02 6.50 -17.53
N ASP A 119 -50.50 5.82 -18.58
CA ASP A 119 -51.76 6.14 -19.27
C ASP A 119 -52.91 5.21 -18.81
#